data_AF-A0A937AFV8-F1
#
_entry.id   AF-A0A937AFV8-F1
#
_cell.length_a   1.000
_cell.length_b   1.000
_cell.length_c   1.000
_cell.angle_alpha   90.00
_cell.angle_beta   90.00
_cell.angle_gamma   90.00
#
_symmetry.space_group_name_H-M   'P 1'
#
loop_
_entity.id
_entity.type
_entity.pdbx_description
1 polymer ?
#
loop_
_entity_poly.entity_id
_entity_poly.type
_entity_poly.pdbx_seq_one_letter_code
_entity_poly.pdbx_strand_id
1 'polypeptide(L)'
;MLASMAKKPASKSDGGAEEAAAGTKRKSAAGKGGKTGAGGASKGEAEQGGFAEMGLLGPMTPEPKKVEGAGKIEPPAKSGVKAAASGAAAKRESAAAAVVTETKANSVLDDGDEPGEGVREGPISLDGIIGQRRAIEILRGAVRTGRVHHAWIFSGPRGVGKFTTARAFAATLLSTGESVDDQTRERIVGLVQRGTHPDVHVIRKELAKVSSDDAARRSKQRTIAKAVVDEFLLKPAALSRVASELPQGLAGKVFIVDEAELMDPVTQNQVLKTLEEPAEGTVIILVTSDESRLLATVRSRCQRVSFGTLTERDMQAWMQISGVEVEADVSPWLLRFAAGSPGAALVAIEHGLYQWHSALDPALKAIEAAAMTPGGGTLPAGPSVAAGVGALMSKLVEDRAKATVEGKPNASKEAANQFWCKRMLGLLADRWRVLLRRAENGEQVARCSAAIELIRVAERQAESNVQIGAVLENLAAQLMTPSPEVLLTAGL
;
A
#
# COMPACT_ATOMS: atom_id res chain seq x y z
N MET A 1 -21.45 -58.25 -3.24
CA MET A 1 -20.92 -59.41 -3.98
C MET A 1 -19.47 -59.12 -4.36
N LEU A 2 -18.62 -60.16 -4.45
CA LEU A 2 -17.28 -60.28 -5.10
C LEU A 2 -16.52 -58.97 -5.46
N ALA A 3 -15.32 -58.61 -4.97
CA ALA A 3 -14.09 -59.35 -4.59
C ALA A 3 -13.13 -59.73 -5.74
N SER A 4 -11.83 -59.94 -5.41
CA SER A 4 -10.64 -60.07 -6.30
C SER A 4 -10.05 -58.71 -6.73
N MET A 5 -8.78 -58.32 -6.46
CA MET A 5 -7.46 -58.95 -6.67
C MET A 5 -7.10 -59.17 -8.17
N ALA A 6 -5.83 -59.12 -8.61
CA ALA A 6 -4.56 -58.48 -8.19
C ALA A 6 -3.43 -59.00 -9.14
N LYS A 7 -2.38 -58.20 -9.44
CA LYS A 7 -0.94 -58.59 -9.49
C LYS A 7 -0.03 -57.71 -10.37
N LYS A 8 1.22 -57.54 -9.90
CA LYS A 8 2.43 -57.35 -10.73
C LYS A 8 2.90 -58.71 -11.30
N PRO A 9 3.70 -58.69 -12.37
CA PRO A 9 4.99 -59.40 -12.34
C PRO A 9 6.18 -58.42 -12.45
N ALA A 10 7.41 -58.94 -12.40
CA ALA A 10 8.62 -58.11 -12.31
C ALA A 10 9.87 -58.78 -12.90
N SER A 11 10.89 -57.94 -13.13
CA SER A 11 12.33 -58.24 -13.16
C SER A 11 12.96 -58.95 -14.37
N LYS A 12 14.28 -58.72 -14.48
CA LYS A 12 15.31 -59.34 -15.36
C LYS A 12 15.35 -58.89 -16.83
N SER A 13 16.53 -58.86 -17.48
CA SER A 13 17.93 -58.69 -16.99
C SER A 13 18.85 -58.38 -18.20
N ASP A 14 20.09 -57.98 -17.93
CA ASP A 14 21.22 -57.88 -18.89
C ASP A 14 21.05 -56.76 -19.96
N GLY A 15 22.06 -56.12 -20.56
CA GLY A 15 23.52 -56.37 -20.64
C GLY A 15 23.92 -56.44 -22.14
N GLY A 16 24.97 -55.80 -22.67
CA GLY A 16 26.01 -54.89 -22.17
C GLY A 16 26.90 -54.43 -23.36
N ALA A 17 28.08 -53.84 -23.09
CA ALA A 17 29.12 -53.44 -24.09
C ALA A 17 28.75 -52.24 -25.03
N GLU A 18 29.57 -51.18 -25.13
CA GLU A 18 30.68 -50.90 -26.09
C GLU A 18 30.21 -50.26 -27.43
N GLU A 19 30.94 -49.37 -28.13
CA GLU A 19 32.30 -48.84 -27.92
C GLU A 19 32.51 -47.40 -28.49
N ALA A 20 33.72 -46.85 -28.26
CA ALA A 20 34.52 -45.96 -29.13
C ALA A 20 33.93 -44.67 -29.80
N ALA A 21 34.21 -43.55 -29.14
CA ALA A 21 35.14 -42.50 -29.60
C ALA A 21 35.04 -41.85 -31.02
N ALA A 22 34.95 -40.51 -30.99
CA ALA A 22 35.85 -39.64 -31.77
C ALA A 22 36.10 -38.33 -31.00
N GLY A 23 37.31 -37.77 -31.07
CA GLY A 23 37.65 -36.49 -30.43
C GLY A 23 38.79 -35.77 -31.13
N THR A 24 38.97 -34.47 -30.84
CA THR A 24 40.07 -33.66 -31.42
C THR A 24 40.71 -32.78 -30.36
N LYS A 25 42.06 -32.80 -30.30
CA LYS A 25 42.89 -31.97 -29.42
C LYS A 25 43.58 -30.84 -30.19
N ARG A 26 43.75 -29.68 -29.53
CA ARG A 26 44.85 -28.68 -29.68
C ARG A 26 44.75 -27.77 -28.42
N LYS A 27 45.76 -27.49 -27.59
CA LYS A 27 47.15 -26.97 -27.79
C LYS A 27 47.15 -25.60 -28.51
N SER A 28 47.89 -24.57 -28.07
CA SER A 28 48.86 -24.43 -26.96
C SER A 28 49.34 -22.96 -26.80
N ALA A 29 50.20 -22.69 -25.79
CA ALA A 29 50.96 -21.45 -25.54
C ALA A 29 50.15 -20.23 -25.04
N ALA A 30 50.61 -19.31 -24.17
CA ALA A 30 51.91 -18.90 -23.60
C ALA A 30 52.59 -17.65 -24.25
N GLY A 31 53.00 -16.70 -23.39
CA GLY A 31 53.50 -15.34 -23.71
C GLY A 31 52.71 -14.31 -22.89
N LYS A 32 53.22 -13.50 -21.94
CA LYS A 32 54.41 -12.62 -21.86
C LYS A 32 54.43 -11.48 -22.91
N GLY A 33 54.23 -10.25 -22.44
CA GLY A 33 54.45 -8.98 -23.17
C GLY A 33 53.81 -7.82 -22.40
N GLY A 34 54.57 -6.84 -21.91
CA GLY A 34 54.05 -5.79 -21.01
C GLY A 34 54.80 -4.46 -21.09
N LYS A 35 54.63 -3.61 -20.05
CA LYS A 35 55.10 -2.21 -19.93
C LYS A 35 54.32 -1.23 -20.83
N THR A 36 54.25 0.07 -20.53
CA THR A 36 54.84 0.94 -19.48
C THR A 36 53.84 1.21 -18.32
N GLY A 37 54.12 1.84 -17.17
CA GLY A 37 55.19 2.73 -16.67
C GLY A 37 54.57 4.09 -16.26
N ALA A 38 54.93 4.76 -15.16
CA ALA A 38 56.02 4.55 -14.21
C ALA A 38 55.76 5.20 -12.82
N GLY A 39 56.60 4.89 -11.83
CA GLY A 39 56.70 5.56 -10.51
C GLY A 39 55.75 5.04 -9.40
N GLY A 40 56.17 4.87 -8.14
CA GLY A 40 57.53 4.87 -7.58
C GLY A 40 57.59 5.25 -6.09
N ALA A 41 58.04 4.33 -5.22
CA ALA A 41 58.43 4.47 -3.80
C ALA A 41 57.49 5.30 -2.86
N SER A 42 56.70 4.73 -1.94
CA SER A 42 57.03 3.91 -0.74
C SER A 42 57.64 4.66 0.46
N LYS A 43 56.92 4.69 1.61
CA LYS A 43 57.40 4.38 2.98
C LYS A 43 56.34 4.55 4.09
N GLY A 44 56.38 3.64 5.06
CA GLY A 44 56.41 3.90 6.52
C GLY A 44 55.29 4.69 7.23
N GLU A 45 54.38 3.96 7.86
CA GLU A 45 54.10 3.85 9.32
C GLU A 45 54.53 4.94 10.34
N ALA A 46 53.95 4.82 11.54
CA ALA A 46 54.00 5.70 12.74
C ALA A 46 53.05 6.92 12.64
N GLU A 47 52.10 7.21 13.53
CA GLU A 47 51.83 7.04 14.99
C GLU A 47 51.76 8.42 15.66
N GLN A 48 51.12 8.48 16.84
CA GLN A 48 51.01 9.64 17.74
C GLN A 48 50.08 10.81 17.26
N GLY A 49 49.44 11.55 18.17
CA GLY A 49 49.43 11.31 19.62
C GLY A 49 49.03 12.46 20.54
N GLY A 50 48.12 13.36 20.13
CA GLY A 50 47.47 14.32 21.03
C GLY A 50 48.27 15.58 21.42
N PHE A 51 47.52 16.65 21.72
CA PHE A 51 47.95 17.79 22.53
C PHE A 51 46.71 18.49 23.12
N ALA A 52 46.86 19.07 24.32
CA ALA A 52 45.89 19.95 24.99
C ALA A 52 46.49 21.39 25.05
N GLU A 53 46.01 22.43 25.74
CA GLU A 53 44.92 22.65 26.71
C GLU A 53 44.67 24.18 26.87
N MET A 54 43.51 24.63 27.39
CA MET A 54 43.18 26.01 27.87
C MET A 54 43.31 27.19 26.85
N GLY A 55 42.62 28.34 26.91
CA GLY A 55 41.52 28.91 27.73
C GLY A 55 40.78 29.98 26.88
N LEU A 56 40.16 31.08 27.34
CA LEU A 56 39.75 31.63 28.65
C LEU A 56 38.80 32.86 28.42
N LEU A 57 38.30 33.50 29.49
CA LEU A 57 37.55 34.79 29.57
C LEU A 57 36.09 34.88 29.05
N GLY A 58 35.23 35.57 29.83
CA GLY A 58 33.85 36.01 29.51
C GLY A 58 33.77 37.54 29.25
N PRO A 59 32.65 38.28 29.53
CA PRO A 59 31.79 38.15 30.73
C PRO A 59 30.26 38.53 30.65
N MET A 60 29.53 38.25 31.75
CA MET A 60 28.37 38.98 32.37
C MET A 60 27.07 39.39 31.60
N THR A 61 25.95 38.72 31.96
CA THR A 61 24.65 39.21 32.57
C THR A 61 24.23 40.70 32.53
N PRO A 62 22.91 41.07 32.59
CA PRO A 62 21.90 40.50 33.53
C PRO A 62 20.38 40.42 33.13
N GLU A 63 19.58 39.80 34.02
CA GLU A 63 18.10 39.92 34.10
C GLU A 63 17.64 41.29 34.67
N PRO A 64 16.32 41.55 34.75
CA PRO A 64 15.72 41.46 36.09
C PRO A 64 14.31 40.80 36.18
N LYS A 65 14.02 40.20 37.35
CA LYS A 65 12.67 39.88 37.87
C LYS A 65 12.09 41.14 38.56
N LYS A 66 10.84 41.30 39.02
CA LYS A 66 9.85 40.44 39.74
C LYS A 66 8.48 41.22 39.70
N VAL A 67 7.29 40.78 40.14
CA VAL A 67 6.76 40.48 41.51
C VAL A 67 5.36 39.83 41.35
N GLU A 68 4.88 39.07 42.35
CA GLU A 68 3.57 38.39 42.37
C GLU A 68 2.35 39.26 42.78
N GLY A 69 1.12 38.77 42.56
CA GLY A 69 0.13 38.73 43.65
C GLY A 69 -1.34 39.14 43.43
N ALA A 70 -2.24 38.20 43.76
CA ALA A 70 -3.60 38.35 44.34
C ALA A 70 -4.78 38.95 43.51
N GLY A 71 -6.00 38.49 43.86
CA GLY A 71 -7.27 39.16 43.52
C GLY A 71 -8.39 38.26 42.93
N LYS A 72 -9.37 37.84 43.74
CA LYS A 72 -10.68 37.36 43.24
C LYS A 72 -11.59 38.55 42.95
N ILE A 73 -12.47 38.47 41.95
CA ILE A 73 -13.80 39.13 41.91
C ILE A 73 -14.72 38.39 40.93
N GLU A 74 -16.01 38.33 41.29
CA GLU A 74 -17.16 37.73 40.57
C GLU A 74 -18.42 38.57 40.94
N PRO A 75 -19.60 38.45 40.29
CA PRO A 75 -19.90 37.97 38.94
C PRO A 75 -20.17 39.17 37.99
N PRO A 76 -21.36 39.81 37.83
CA PRO A 76 -22.77 39.44 38.09
C PRO A 76 -23.57 39.09 36.80
N ALA A 77 -24.44 38.07 36.85
CA ALA A 77 -25.32 37.72 35.73
C ALA A 77 -26.57 38.62 35.62
N LYS A 78 -27.10 38.77 34.39
CA LYS A 78 -28.49 39.23 34.10
C LYS A 78 -29.02 38.40 32.92
N SER A 79 -30.03 37.54 33.06
CA SER A 79 -31.45 37.80 33.38
C SER A 79 -32.15 38.65 32.30
N GLY A 80 -32.89 37.98 31.41
CA GLY A 80 -33.68 38.58 30.33
C GLY A 80 -34.69 37.56 29.82
N VAL A 81 -35.97 37.76 30.15
CA VAL A 81 -37.10 36.85 29.84
C VAL A 81 -38.10 37.58 28.95
N LYS A 82 -38.91 36.81 28.20
CA LYS A 82 -39.99 37.20 27.26
C LYS A 82 -39.50 37.45 25.82
N ALA A 83 -40.28 37.20 24.77
CA ALA A 83 -41.66 36.66 24.68
C ALA A 83 -41.82 35.67 23.53
N ALA A 84 -42.91 34.90 23.52
CA ALA A 84 -43.35 34.12 22.37
C ALA A 84 -44.47 34.85 21.60
N ALA A 85 -44.37 34.88 20.28
CA ALA A 85 -45.41 35.24 19.31
C ALA A 85 -45.04 34.58 17.97
N SER A 86 -45.66 33.47 17.57
CA SER A 86 -46.91 33.42 16.77
C SER A 86 -46.78 34.07 15.38
N GLY A 87 -46.67 33.25 14.33
CA GLY A 87 -46.49 33.74 12.95
C GLY A 87 -46.52 32.64 11.89
N ALA A 88 -47.60 31.84 11.84
CA ALA A 88 -47.75 30.80 10.82
C ALA A 88 -48.36 31.35 9.53
N ALA A 89 -47.56 31.47 8.46
CA ALA A 89 -48.05 31.75 7.11
C ALA A 89 -47.16 31.05 6.06
N ALA A 90 -47.81 30.36 5.11
CA ALA A 90 -47.18 29.42 4.20
C ALA A 90 -46.24 30.05 3.15
N LYS A 91 -45.19 29.30 2.80
CA LYS A 91 -44.91 29.03 1.38
C LYS A 91 -44.39 27.60 1.20
N ARG A 92 -44.96 26.87 0.23
CA ARG A 92 -44.49 25.55 -0.21
C ARG A 92 -43.66 25.75 -1.49
N GLU A 93 -42.42 25.31 -1.51
CA GLU A 93 -41.63 25.12 -2.73
C GLU A 93 -40.48 24.12 -2.46
N SER A 94 -40.07 23.37 -3.49
CA SER A 94 -38.93 22.42 -3.52
C SER A 94 -38.77 21.44 -2.33
N ALA A 95 -39.69 20.49 -2.18
CA ALA A 95 -39.46 19.29 -1.37
C ALA A 95 -38.57 18.27 -2.12
N ALA A 96 -37.25 18.47 -2.07
CA ALA A 96 -36.26 17.61 -2.76
C ALA A 96 -34.93 17.51 -1.98
N ALA A 97 -34.99 17.43 -0.66
CA ALA A 97 -33.82 17.22 0.22
C ALA A 97 -34.23 16.47 1.50
N ALA A 98 -33.26 15.82 2.15
CA ALA A 98 -33.36 15.11 3.42
C ALA A 98 -34.32 13.89 3.45
N VAL A 99 -33.82 12.74 3.01
CA VAL A 99 -34.00 11.49 3.77
C VAL A 99 -32.61 11.08 4.25
N VAL A 100 -32.36 11.19 5.55
CA VAL A 100 -31.10 10.74 6.17
C VAL A 100 -31.33 9.33 6.69
N THR A 101 -30.75 8.33 6.03
CA THR A 101 -30.61 6.98 6.58
C THR A 101 -29.40 6.96 7.51
N GLU A 102 -29.65 6.93 8.83
CA GLU A 102 -28.62 6.80 9.85
C GLU A 102 -27.99 5.39 9.84
N THR A 103 -27.14 5.09 8.86
CA THR A 103 -26.22 3.96 8.96
C THR A 103 -25.19 4.27 10.03
N LYS A 104 -25.43 3.77 11.26
CA LYS A 104 -24.54 3.95 12.42
C LYS A 104 -23.19 3.26 12.21
N ALA A 105 -22.31 3.92 11.49
CA ALA A 105 -20.88 3.65 11.51
C ALA A 105 -20.36 3.97 12.92
N ASN A 106 -20.26 2.94 13.76
CA ASN A 106 -19.83 3.08 15.16
C ASN A 106 -18.32 3.36 15.21
N SER A 107 -17.95 4.64 15.09
CA SER A 107 -16.58 5.08 14.88
C SER A 107 -15.73 5.02 16.16
N VAL A 108 -15.22 3.83 16.48
CA VAL A 108 -14.00 3.72 17.30
C VAL A 108 -12.84 4.20 16.43
N LEU A 109 -12.35 5.40 16.73
CA LEU A 109 -11.17 5.99 16.10
C LEU A 109 -10.34 6.60 17.22
N ASP A 110 -9.57 5.74 17.88
CA ASP A 110 -8.76 6.04 19.06
C ASP A 110 -7.59 7.01 18.74
N ASP A 111 -6.94 7.49 19.79
CA ASP A 111 -5.84 8.45 19.71
C ASP A 111 -4.57 7.88 19.03
N GLY A 112 -3.83 8.75 18.35
CA GLY A 112 -2.38 8.58 18.21
C GLY A 112 -1.86 7.45 17.31
N ASP A 113 -2.24 7.42 16.03
CA ASP A 113 -1.45 6.78 14.96
C ASP A 113 -1.36 5.23 15.06
N GLU A 114 -2.50 4.62 15.43
CA GLU A 114 -2.82 3.17 15.39
C GLU A 114 -2.58 2.53 13.99
N PRO A 115 -2.14 1.24 13.91
CA PRO A 115 -1.71 0.59 12.66
C PRO A 115 -2.85 0.05 11.77
N GLY A 116 -3.95 0.81 11.63
CA GLY A 116 -4.90 0.63 10.52
C GLY A 116 -5.85 -0.57 10.60
N GLU A 117 -6.45 -0.83 11.77
CA GLU A 117 -7.58 -1.76 11.91
C GLU A 117 -8.88 -1.23 11.26
N GLY A 118 -8.90 -1.14 9.92
CA GLY A 118 -10.05 -0.68 9.13
C GLY A 118 -10.49 -1.63 8.01
N VAL A 119 -9.69 -2.65 7.69
CA VAL A 119 -10.05 -3.62 6.64
C VAL A 119 -11.14 -4.56 7.15
N ARG A 120 -12.36 -4.47 6.60
CA ARG A 120 -13.36 -5.54 6.76
C ARG A 120 -12.79 -6.83 6.18
N GLU A 121 -12.45 -7.78 7.04
CA GLU A 121 -11.68 -8.96 6.66
C GLU A 121 -12.52 -9.95 5.84
N GLY A 122 -12.20 -10.08 4.55
CA GLY A 122 -12.75 -11.13 3.70
C GLY A 122 -12.33 -12.53 4.14
N PRO A 123 -13.07 -13.57 3.71
CA PRO A 123 -12.89 -14.94 4.19
C PRO A 123 -11.45 -15.46 4.01
N ILE A 124 -10.81 -15.84 5.13
CA ILE A 124 -9.45 -16.40 5.15
C ILE A 124 -9.47 -17.90 4.87
N SER A 125 -9.98 -18.24 3.68
CA SER A 125 -9.77 -19.52 3.00
C SER A 125 -9.35 -19.23 1.55
N LEU A 126 -8.50 -20.08 0.97
CA LEU A 126 -8.17 -20.02 -0.46
C LEU A 126 -9.41 -20.16 -1.36
N ASP A 127 -10.49 -20.75 -0.85
CA ASP A 127 -11.76 -20.92 -1.55
C ASP A 127 -12.58 -19.60 -1.62
N GLY A 128 -12.33 -18.68 -0.68
CA GLY A 128 -12.97 -17.36 -0.63
C GLY A 128 -12.28 -16.29 -1.49
N ILE A 129 -11.17 -16.61 -2.16
CA ILE A 129 -10.42 -15.66 -2.99
C ILE A 129 -11.00 -15.62 -4.42
N ILE A 130 -11.66 -14.52 -4.73
CA ILE A 130 -12.41 -14.32 -5.99
C ILE A 130 -11.49 -13.82 -7.12
N GLY A 131 -11.76 -14.23 -8.36
CA GLY A 131 -11.04 -13.83 -9.58
C GLY A 131 -9.64 -14.43 -9.77
N GLN A 132 -8.88 -14.70 -8.71
CA GLN A 132 -7.46 -15.09 -8.77
C GLN A 132 -7.21 -16.59 -9.04
N ARG A 133 -8.04 -17.23 -9.87
CA ARG A 133 -8.06 -18.70 -10.09
C ARG A 133 -6.68 -19.33 -10.30
N ARG A 134 -5.88 -18.80 -11.24
CA ARG A 134 -4.52 -19.30 -11.53
C ARG A 134 -3.57 -19.24 -10.33
N ALA A 135 -3.69 -18.21 -9.49
CA ALA A 135 -2.87 -18.09 -8.28
C ALA A 135 -3.28 -19.17 -7.26
N ILE A 136 -4.58 -19.32 -7.02
CA ILE A 136 -5.13 -20.31 -6.09
C ILE A 136 -4.83 -21.76 -6.54
N GLU A 137 -4.86 -22.03 -7.84
CA GLU A 137 -4.47 -23.34 -8.41
C GLU A 137 -3.00 -23.70 -8.13
N ILE A 138 -2.08 -22.74 -8.24
CA ILE A 138 -0.65 -22.94 -7.90
C ILE A 138 -0.49 -23.23 -6.40
N LEU A 139 -1.13 -22.43 -5.54
CA LEU A 139 -1.02 -22.55 -4.09
C LEU A 139 -1.65 -23.86 -3.56
N ARG A 140 -2.85 -24.21 -4.04
CA ARG A 140 -3.47 -25.53 -3.77
C ARG A 140 -2.62 -26.68 -4.31
N GLY A 141 -1.91 -26.48 -5.43
CA GLY A 141 -0.97 -27.46 -6.00
C GLY A 141 0.20 -27.76 -5.07
N ALA A 142 0.82 -26.73 -4.49
CA ALA A 142 1.90 -26.88 -3.52
C ALA A 142 1.44 -27.61 -2.24
N VAL A 143 0.31 -27.20 -1.67
CA VAL A 143 -0.30 -27.84 -0.48
C VAL A 143 -0.62 -29.31 -0.74
N ARG A 144 -1.37 -29.61 -1.81
CA ARG A 144 -1.82 -30.98 -2.15
C ARG A 144 -0.69 -31.95 -2.46
N THR A 145 0.51 -31.45 -2.79
CA THR A 145 1.70 -32.29 -3.06
C THR A 145 2.66 -32.36 -1.87
N GLY A 146 2.41 -31.62 -0.79
CA GLY A 146 3.35 -31.43 0.32
C GLY A 146 4.63 -30.68 -0.06
N ARG A 147 4.72 -30.14 -1.28
CA ARG A 147 5.92 -29.52 -1.84
C ARG A 147 5.74 -28.00 -1.87
N VAL A 148 5.81 -27.41 -0.68
CA VAL A 148 5.73 -25.98 -0.47
C VAL A 148 7.12 -25.39 -0.63
N HIS A 149 7.30 -24.45 -1.57
CA HIS A 149 8.55 -23.71 -1.68
C HIS A 149 8.73 -22.80 -0.46
N HIS A 150 9.96 -22.64 0.04
CA HIS A 150 10.23 -21.86 1.25
C HIS A 150 10.12 -20.35 1.04
N ALA A 151 10.20 -19.87 -0.21
CA ALA A 151 10.10 -18.44 -0.54
C ALA A 151 9.18 -18.17 -1.74
N TRP A 152 8.28 -17.19 -1.60
CA TRP A 152 7.28 -16.82 -2.60
C TRP A 152 7.30 -15.32 -2.91
N ILE A 153 6.98 -14.95 -4.15
CA ILE A 153 6.66 -13.57 -4.54
C ILE A 153 5.23 -13.52 -5.06
N PHE A 154 4.36 -12.74 -4.40
CA PHE A 154 2.98 -12.48 -4.79
C PHE A 154 2.91 -11.11 -5.46
N SER A 155 2.92 -11.10 -6.80
CA SER A 155 3.16 -9.93 -7.66
C SER A 155 1.90 -9.54 -8.43
N GLY A 156 1.58 -8.24 -8.51
CA GLY A 156 0.39 -7.74 -9.23
C GLY A 156 -0.13 -6.41 -8.67
N PRO A 157 -1.23 -5.84 -9.18
CA PRO A 157 -1.68 -4.49 -8.80
C PRO A 157 -2.03 -4.31 -7.30
N ARG A 158 -2.18 -3.06 -6.85
CA ARG A 158 -2.61 -2.77 -5.46
C ARG A 158 -4.08 -3.12 -5.27
N GLY A 159 -4.41 -3.71 -4.11
CA GLY A 159 -5.80 -4.00 -3.70
C GLY A 159 -6.48 -5.23 -4.30
N VAL A 160 -5.82 -6.00 -5.18
CA VAL A 160 -6.39 -7.18 -5.86
C VAL A 160 -6.43 -8.47 -4.99
N GLY A 161 -6.35 -8.35 -3.67
CA GLY A 161 -6.44 -9.47 -2.72
C GLY A 161 -5.13 -10.23 -2.43
N LYS A 162 -3.96 -9.75 -2.87
CA LYS A 162 -2.66 -10.44 -2.68
C LYS A 162 -2.35 -10.76 -1.20
N PHE A 163 -2.44 -9.76 -0.32
CA PHE A 163 -2.15 -9.91 1.11
C PHE A 163 -3.18 -10.82 1.82
N THR A 164 -4.47 -10.69 1.47
CA THR A 164 -5.54 -11.60 1.91
C THR A 164 -5.23 -13.05 1.50
N THR A 165 -4.75 -13.25 0.28
CA THR A 165 -4.34 -14.57 -0.23
C THR A 165 -3.11 -15.11 0.49
N ALA A 166 -2.14 -14.25 0.83
CA ALA A 166 -0.96 -14.63 1.61
C ALA A 166 -1.35 -15.12 3.02
N ARG A 167 -2.31 -14.47 3.69
CA ARG A 167 -2.85 -14.91 4.98
C ARG A 167 -3.70 -16.17 4.87
N ALA A 168 -4.53 -16.30 3.84
CA ALA A 168 -5.29 -17.53 3.58
C ALA A 168 -4.34 -18.72 3.29
N PHE A 169 -3.24 -18.48 2.57
CA PHE A 169 -2.20 -19.49 2.35
C PHE A 169 -1.45 -19.82 3.65
N ALA A 170 -1.06 -18.83 4.46
CA ALA A 170 -0.44 -19.05 5.76
C ALA A 170 -1.31 -19.89 6.71
N ALA A 171 -2.60 -19.55 6.83
CA ALA A 171 -3.55 -20.34 7.61
C ALA A 171 -3.66 -21.79 7.07
N THR A 172 -3.75 -21.96 5.75
CA THR A 172 -3.78 -23.28 5.10
C THR A 172 -2.52 -24.10 5.42
N LEU A 173 -1.33 -23.50 5.31
CA LEU A 173 -0.05 -24.16 5.60
C LEU A 173 0.06 -24.63 7.05
N LEU A 174 -0.48 -23.87 8.00
CA LEU A 174 -0.43 -24.17 9.43
C LEU A 174 -1.50 -25.18 9.90
N SER A 175 -2.50 -25.51 9.06
CA SER A 175 -3.66 -26.32 9.47
C SER A 175 -3.96 -27.52 8.56
N THR A 176 -2.95 -28.00 7.82
CA THR A 176 -3.04 -29.08 6.82
C THR A 176 -2.33 -30.38 7.23
N GLY A 177 -1.78 -30.48 8.44
CA GLY A 177 -1.24 -31.72 8.98
C GLY A 177 -2.33 -32.76 9.26
N GLU A 178 -2.02 -34.05 9.10
CA GLU A 178 -2.97 -35.16 9.27
C GLU A 178 -3.55 -35.28 10.70
N SER A 179 -2.90 -34.67 11.70
CA SER A 179 -3.39 -34.65 13.09
C SER A 179 -4.27 -33.44 13.46
N VAL A 180 -4.56 -32.54 12.51
CA VAL A 180 -5.38 -31.34 12.76
C VAL A 180 -6.87 -31.65 12.61
N ASP A 181 -7.57 -31.66 13.74
CA ASP A 181 -9.03 -31.65 13.77
C ASP A 181 -9.62 -30.31 13.31
N ASP A 182 -10.91 -30.32 13.01
CA ASP A 182 -11.59 -29.14 12.45
C ASP A 182 -11.62 -27.97 13.45
N GLN A 183 -11.71 -28.24 14.75
CA GLN A 183 -11.67 -27.22 15.81
C GLN A 183 -10.31 -26.51 15.87
N THR A 184 -9.21 -27.26 15.72
CA THR A 184 -7.86 -26.70 15.66
C THR A 184 -7.66 -25.91 14.37
N ARG A 185 -8.23 -26.37 13.24
CA ARG A 185 -8.22 -25.62 11.97
C ARG A 185 -8.97 -24.29 12.09
N GLU A 186 -10.18 -24.30 12.63
CA GLU A 186 -10.96 -23.09 12.90
C GLU A 186 -10.23 -22.12 13.84
N ARG A 187 -9.59 -22.65 14.89
CA ARG A 187 -8.78 -21.85 15.82
C ARG A 187 -7.58 -21.19 15.13
N ILE A 188 -6.84 -21.94 14.31
CA ILE A 188 -5.68 -21.42 13.56
C ILE A 188 -6.15 -20.34 12.57
N VAL A 189 -7.17 -20.63 11.75
CA VAL A 189 -7.77 -19.67 10.82
C VAL A 189 -8.21 -18.40 11.57
N GLY A 190 -8.97 -18.53 12.66
CA GLY A 190 -9.46 -17.40 13.45
C GLY A 190 -8.36 -16.57 14.12
N LEU A 191 -7.25 -17.18 14.53
CA LEU A 191 -6.07 -16.46 15.03
C LEU A 191 -5.35 -15.72 13.89
N VAL A 192 -5.27 -16.30 12.70
CA VAL A 192 -4.72 -15.61 11.51
C VAL A 192 -5.64 -14.48 11.05
N GLN A 193 -6.98 -14.60 11.19
CA GLN A 193 -7.95 -13.52 10.98
C GLN A 193 -7.74 -12.35 11.93
N ARG A 194 -7.53 -12.59 13.22
CA ARG A 194 -7.21 -11.50 14.17
C ARG A 194 -5.76 -11.00 14.11
N GLY A 195 -4.92 -11.54 13.23
CA GLY A 195 -3.49 -11.21 13.16
C GLY A 195 -2.67 -11.65 14.39
N THR A 196 -3.26 -12.44 15.30
CA THR A 196 -2.69 -12.84 16.60
C THR A 196 -2.09 -14.25 16.59
N HIS A 197 -1.79 -14.83 15.43
CA HIS A 197 -1.18 -16.17 15.35
C HIS A 197 0.33 -16.08 15.62
N PRO A 198 0.89 -16.76 16.65
CA PRO A 198 2.29 -16.58 17.08
C PRO A 198 3.33 -16.99 16.02
N ASP A 199 2.89 -17.78 15.04
CA ASP A 199 3.70 -18.27 13.93
C ASP A 199 3.35 -17.64 12.57
N VAL A 200 2.48 -16.63 12.50
CA VAL A 200 2.28 -15.80 11.30
C VAL A 200 2.75 -14.37 11.55
N HIS A 201 3.94 -14.06 11.07
CA HIS A 201 4.60 -12.78 11.23
C HIS A 201 4.31 -11.89 10.03
N VAL A 202 3.63 -10.76 10.22
CA VAL A 202 3.34 -9.78 9.15
C VAL A 202 4.31 -8.61 9.27
N ILE A 203 5.28 -8.54 8.36
CA ILE A 203 6.26 -7.46 8.29
C ILE A 203 5.71 -6.33 7.43
N ARG A 204 5.60 -5.14 8.03
CA ARG A 204 5.36 -3.87 7.33
C ARG A 204 6.27 -2.77 7.89
N LYS A 205 6.33 -1.63 7.21
CA LYS A 205 7.10 -0.44 7.65
C LYS A 205 6.56 0.16 8.96
N GLU A 206 5.28 -0.04 9.27
CA GLU A 206 4.62 0.42 10.50
C GLU A 206 5.28 -0.16 11.76
N LEU A 207 5.80 -1.39 11.70
CA LEU A 207 6.51 -2.04 12.80
C LEU A 207 7.75 -1.26 13.29
N ALA A 208 8.25 -0.30 12.51
CA ALA A 208 9.32 0.57 12.95
C ALA A 208 8.98 1.31 14.27
N LYS A 209 7.70 1.62 14.53
CA LYS A 209 7.22 2.22 15.80
C LYS A 209 7.50 1.35 17.04
N VAL A 210 7.39 0.03 16.89
CA VAL A 210 7.51 -0.95 17.99
C VAL A 210 8.84 -1.72 17.97
N SER A 211 9.73 -1.40 17.03
CA SER A 211 11.08 -1.96 16.97
C SER A 211 11.89 -1.58 18.21
N SER A 212 12.77 -2.46 18.68
CA SER A 212 13.73 -2.18 19.74
C SER A 212 14.82 -1.17 19.32
N ASP A 213 15.03 -0.97 18.01
CA ASP A 213 16.00 -0.02 17.46
C ASP A 213 15.49 1.45 17.46
N ASP A 214 16.27 2.35 18.08
CA ASP A 214 15.93 3.78 18.22
C ASP A 214 15.90 4.53 16.87
N ALA A 215 16.75 4.15 15.91
CA ALA A 215 16.79 4.79 14.59
C ALA A 215 15.63 4.31 13.70
N ALA A 216 15.18 3.07 13.87
CA ALA A 216 13.95 2.56 13.28
C ALA A 216 12.73 3.32 13.81
N ARG A 217 12.58 3.45 15.14
CA ARG A 217 11.49 4.21 15.78
C ARG A 217 11.40 5.66 15.32
N ARG A 218 12.54 6.29 15.03
CA ARG A 218 12.63 7.69 14.54
C ARG A 218 12.54 7.81 13.01
N SER A 219 12.38 6.71 12.28
CA SER A 219 12.33 6.73 10.81
C SER A 219 10.99 7.25 10.29
N LYS A 220 10.99 7.92 9.13
CA LYS A 220 9.77 8.48 8.50
C LYS A 220 8.85 7.42 7.85
N GLN A 221 9.03 6.14 8.14
CA GLN A 221 8.23 5.00 7.64
C GLN A 221 7.99 4.98 6.10
N ARG A 222 8.91 5.56 5.32
CA ARG A 222 8.86 5.59 3.83
C ARG A 222 9.35 4.29 3.18
N THR A 223 10.10 3.49 3.94
CA THR A 223 10.69 2.20 3.55
C THR A 223 10.51 1.21 4.71
N ILE A 224 10.60 -0.09 4.42
CA ILE A 224 10.74 -1.12 5.45
C ILE A 224 12.19 -1.06 5.93
N ALA A 225 12.39 -0.63 7.18
CA ALA A 225 13.72 -0.42 7.74
C ALA A 225 14.48 -1.74 7.95
N LYS A 226 15.80 -1.71 7.75
CA LYS A 226 16.69 -2.87 7.98
C LYS A 226 16.46 -3.55 9.34
N ALA A 227 16.38 -2.77 10.42
CA ALA A 227 16.18 -3.29 11.78
C ALA A 227 14.83 -4.00 11.95
N VAL A 228 13.77 -3.56 11.27
CA VAL A 228 12.45 -4.22 11.29
C VAL A 228 12.53 -5.61 10.65
N VAL A 229 13.28 -5.77 9.57
CA VAL A 229 13.50 -7.10 8.95
C VAL A 229 14.40 -7.98 9.81
N ASP A 230 15.43 -7.40 10.44
CA ASP A 230 16.29 -8.12 11.39
C ASP A 230 15.53 -8.65 12.62
N GLU A 231 14.66 -7.82 13.19
CA GLU A 231 13.92 -8.07 14.42
C GLU A 231 12.67 -8.95 14.23
N PHE A 232 11.86 -8.67 13.20
CA PHE A 232 10.55 -9.32 13.02
C PHE A 232 10.52 -10.40 11.92
N LEU A 233 11.61 -10.58 11.15
CA LEU A 233 11.74 -11.68 10.20
C LEU A 233 12.94 -12.58 10.52
N LEU A 234 14.16 -12.03 10.53
CA LEU A 234 15.37 -12.86 10.52
C LEU A 234 15.62 -13.56 11.87
N LYS A 235 15.51 -12.83 13.00
CA LYS A 235 15.64 -13.44 14.33
C LYS A 235 14.55 -14.50 14.61
N PRO A 236 13.24 -14.27 14.34
CA PRO A 236 12.23 -15.31 14.58
C PRO A 236 12.27 -16.46 13.57
N ALA A 237 12.72 -16.24 12.33
CA ALA A 237 12.91 -17.30 11.34
C ALA A 237 14.04 -18.26 11.73
N ALA A 238 15.14 -17.74 12.28
CA ALA A 238 16.23 -18.55 12.85
C ALA A 238 15.79 -19.40 14.07
N LEU A 239 14.59 -19.16 14.61
CA LEU A 239 13.96 -19.91 15.70
C LEU A 239 12.73 -20.71 15.23
N SER A 240 12.61 -21.01 13.92
CA SER A 240 11.62 -21.96 13.41
C SER A 240 11.94 -23.38 13.87
N ARG A 241 10.91 -24.22 14.03
CA ARG A 241 11.03 -25.62 14.46
C ARG A 241 11.25 -26.54 13.26
N VAL A 242 11.99 -27.62 13.49
CA VAL A 242 12.29 -28.67 12.51
C VAL A 242 10.97 -29.26 11.96
N ALA A 243 10.88 -29.53 10.67
CA ALA A 243 9.61 -29.89 10.04
C ALA A 243 9.08 -31.26 10.51
N SER A 244 9.96 -32.14 10.98
CA SER A 244 9.62 -33.40 11.65
C SER A 244 8.94 -33.23 13.01
N GLU A 245 9.01 -32.05 13.63
CA GLU A 245 8.39 -31.73 14.93
C GLU A 245 7.06 -30.97 14.79
N LEU A 246 6.44 -31.00 13.60
CA LEU A 246 5.20 -30.27 13.27
C LEU A 246 4.02 -31.22 12.99
N PRO A 247 3.27 -31.67 14.03
CA PRO A 247 2.04 -32.45 13.82
C PRO A 247 0.96 -31.71 13.00
N GLN A 248 1.04 -30.37 12.94
CA GLN A 248 -0.09 -29.49 12.59
C GLN A 248 -0.08 -28.98 11.13
N GLY A 249 1.06 -28.97 10.43
CA GLY A 249 1.09 -28.28 9.14
C GLY A 249 2.33 -28.50 8.28
N LEU A 250 2.24 -27.96 7.06
CA LEU A 250 3.31 -27.90 6.05
C LEU A 250 4.30 -26.74 6.30
N ALA A 251 4.07 -25.92 7.33
CA ALA A 251 4.96 -24.87 7.79
C ALA A 251 4.93 -24.81 9.33
N GLY A 252 6.06 -24.41 9.92
CA GLY A 252 6.20 -24.13 11.36
C GLY A 252 6.16 -22.62 11.66
N LYS A 253 6.61 -21.78 10.72
CA LYS A 253 6.45 -20.32 10.76
C LYS A 253 6.23 -19.75 9.36
N VAL A 254 5.35 -18.78 9.23
CA VAL A 254 5.07 -18.07 7.97
C VAL A 254 5.32 -16.57 8.14
N PHE A 255 6.15 -16.00 7.27
CA PHE A 255 6.53 -14.59 7.28
C PHE A 255 5.98 -13.90 6.04
N ILE A 256 5.10 -12.91 6.21
CA ILE A 256 4.49 -12.16 5.11
C ILE A 256 5.09 -10.75 5.11
N VAL A 257 5.92 -10.42 4.12
CA VAL A 257 6.42 -9.06 3.92
C VAL A 257 5.45 -8.33 2.98
N ASP A 258 4.68 -7.40 3.51
CA ASP A 258 3.73 -6.60 2.74
C ASP A 258 4.38 -5.32 2.22
N GLU A 259 3.99 -4.87 1.02
CA GLU A 259 4.68 -3.81 0.26
C GLU A 259 6.21 -4.05 0.13
N ALA A 260 6.64 -5.27 -0.20
CA ALA A 260 8.05 -5.69 -0.24
C ALA A 260 8.97 -4.81 -1.12
N GLU A 261 8.41 -4.10 -2.10
CA GLU A 261 9.07 -3.06 -2.93
C GLU A 261 9.51 -1.79 -2.16
N LEU A 262 9.20 -1.73 -0.85
CA LEU A 262 9.65 -0.72 0.09
C LEU A 262 10.87 -1.15 0.92
N MET A 263 11.37 -2.39 0.78
CA MET A 263 12.71 -2.75 1.25
C MET A 263 13.76 -2.10 0.34
N ASP A 264 14.70 -1.35 0.92
CA ASP A 264 15.84 -0.81 0.16
C ASP A 264 16.83 -1.92 -0.25
N PRO A 265 17.77 -1.67 -1.19
CA PRO A 265 18.70 -2.70 -1.65
C PRO A 265 19.59 -3.29 -0.54
N VAL A 266 19.83 -2.57 0.55
CA VAL A 266 20.61 -3.07 1.70
C VAL A 266 19.79 -4.10 2.48
N THR A 267 18.53 -3.78 2.74
CA THR A 267 17.55 -4.62 3.43
C THR A 267 17.21 -5.87 2.60
N GLN A 268 17.02 -5.71 1.29
CA GLN A 268 16.82 -6.84 0.37
C GLN A 268 18.03 -7.78 0.27
N ASN A 269 19.25 -7.27 0.39
CA ASN A 269 20.44 -8.12 0.42
C ASN A 269 20.58 -8.88 1.76
N GLN A 270 20.06 -8.35 2.88
CA GLN A 270 20.13 -9.03 4.17
C GLN A 270 19.28 -10.31 4.22
N VAL A 271 18.11 -10.33 3.58
CA VAL A 271 17.23 -11.52 3.56
C VAL A 271 17.74 -12.65 2.66
N LEU A 272 18.74 -12.42 1.79
CA LEU A 272 19.18 -13.41 0.80
C LEU A 272 19.58 -14.76 1.41
N LYS A 273 20.28 -14.77 2.56
CA LYS A 273 20.68 -16.01 3.23
C LYS A 273 19.46 -16.85 3.64
N THR A 274 18.46 -16.23 4.23
CA THR A 274 17.21 -16.90 4.66
C THR A 274 16.27 -17.20 3.48
N LEU A 275 16.51 -16.63 2.30
CA LEU A 275 15.86 -17.02 1.03
C LEU A 275 16.61 -18.13 0.27
N GLU A 276 17.86 -18.44 0.65
CA GLU A 276 18.65 -19.56 0.15
C GLU A 276 18.46 -20.79 1.03
N GLU A 277 18.78 -20.65 2.32
CA GLU A 277 18.80 -21.70 3.34
C GLU A 277 18.01 -21.25 4.58
N PRO A 278 16.66 -21.14 4.48
CA PRO A 278 15.83 -20.92 5.66
C PRO A 278 15.89 -22.11 6.63
N ALA A 279 15.66 -21.84 7.91
CA ALA A 279 15.41 -22.89 8.89
C ALA A 279 14.15 -23.70 8.49
N GLU A 280 14.14 -24.99 8.78
CA GLU A 280 13.02 -25.88 8.45
C GLU A 280 11.67 -25.34 8.95
N GLY A 281 10.60 -25.69 8.23
CA GLY A 281 9.25 -25.18 8.48
C GLY A 281 9.05 -23.69 8.17
N THR A 282 10.08 -22.92 7.81
CA THR A 282 9.93 -21.50 7.47
C THR A 282 9.39 -21.31 6.06
N VAL A 283 8.34 -20.51 5.91
CA VAL A 283 7.85 -20.03 4.61
C VAL A 283 7.81 -18.50 4.59
N ILE A 284 8.45 -17.87 3.61
CA ILE A 284 8.48 -16.42 3.39
C ILE A 284 7.62 -16.07 2.17
N ILE A 285 6.75 -15.07 2.30
CA ILE A 285 5.87 -14.57 1.24
C ILE A 285 6.09 -13.07 1.08
N LEU A 286 6.71 -12.67 -0.03
CA LEU A 286 6.95 -11.28 -0.40
C LEU A 286 5.75 -10.79 -1.24
N VAL A 287 4.89 -9.95 -0.68
CA VAL A 287 3.75 -9.36 -1.38
C VAL A 287 4.18 -8.02 -1.98
N THR A 288 4.01 -7.85 -3.30
CA THR A 288 4.50 -6.65 -4.00
C THR A 288 3.57 -6.10 -5.08
N SER A 289 3.51 -4.77 -5.21
CA SER A 289 2.88 -4.09 -6.37
C SER A 289 3.84 -3.74 -7.51
N ASP A 290 5.15 -3.84 -7.28
CA ASP A 290 6.19 -3.58 -8.29
C ASP A 290 7.37 -4.55 -8.12
N GLU A 291 7.29 -5.68 -8.82
CA GLU A 291 8.35 -6.69 -8.86
C GLU A 291 9.66 -6.17 -9.49
N SER A 292 9.65 -5.06 -10.24
CA SER A 292 10.87 -4.51 -10.84
C SER A 292 11.84 -3.95 -9.79
N ARG A 293 11.30 -3.45 -8.66
CA ARG A 293 12.05 -2.96 -7.48
C ARG A 293 12.69 -4.07 -6.65
N LEU A 294 12.33 -5.33 -6.86
CA LEU A 294 12.98 -6.45 -6.18
C LEU A 294 14.28 -6.81 -6.90
N LEU A 295 15.36 -6.99 -6.15
CA LEU A 295 16.66 -7.39 -6.70
C LEU A 295 16.55 -8.71 -7.47
N ALA A 296 17.32 -8.85 -8.55
CA ALA A 296 17.33 -10.08 -9.35
C ALA A 296 17.72 -11.32 -8.52
N THR A 297 18.58 -11.13 -7.51
CA THR A 297 18.99 -12.15 -6.52
C THR A 297 17.82 -12.64 -5.66
N VAL A 298 16.95 -11.75 -5.17
CA VAL A 298 15.71 -12.10 -4.46
C VAL A 298 14.75 -12.83 -5.42
N ARG A 299 14.55 -12.27 -6.63
CA ARG A 299 13.64 -12.81 -7.64
C ARG A 299 14.04 -14.15 -8.25
N SER A 300 15.31 -14.57 -8.12
CA SER A 300 15.77 -15.89 -8.53
C SER A 300 15.60 -16.97 -7.45
N ARG A 301 15.33 -16.57 -6.20
CA ARG A 301 15.19 -17.47 -5.04
C ARG A 301 13.74 -17.70 -4.61
N CYS A 302 12.77 -17.06 -5.27
CA CYS A 302 11.36 -17.12 -4.89
C CYS A 302 10.48 -17.70 -6.01
N GLN A 303 9.56 -18.60 -5.66
CA GLN A 303 8.50 -19.03 -6.57
C GLN A 303 7.49 -17.90 -6.77
N ARG A 304 7.19 -17.56 -8.03
CA ARG A 304 6.37 -16.37 -8.35
C ARG A 304 4.92 -16.74 -8.64
N VAL A 305 4.01 -15.94 -8.08
CA VAL A 305 2.56 -16.05 -8.26
C VAL A 305 2.02 -14.68 -8.68
N SER A 306 1.49 -14.61 -9.90
CA SER A 306 0.97 -13.37 -10.48
C SER A 306 -0.53 -13.20 -10.22
N PHE A 307 -0.93 -12.01 -9.80
CA PHE A 307 -2.29 -11.61 -9.49
C PHE A 307 -2.77 -10.57 -10.50
N GLY A 308 -3.97 -10.78 -11.06
CA GLY A 308 -4.58 -9.85 -12.01
C GLY A 308 -5.51 -8.84 -11.34
N THR A 309 -6.01 -7.86 -12.10
CA THR A 309 -7.28 -7.20 -11.77
C THR A 309 -8.43 -8.17 -11.96
N LEU A 310 -9.47 -8.06 -11.13
CA LEU A 310 -10.70 -8.85 -11.23
C LEU A 310 -11.51 -8.39 -12.45
N THR A 311 -12.24 -9.32 -13.08
CA THR A 311 -13.25 -8.94 -14.08
C THR A 311 -14.43 -8.22 -13.42
N GLU A 312 -15.27 -7.53 -14.20
CA GLU A 312 -16.47 -6.89 -13.64
C GLU A 312 -17.42 -7.89 -12.96
N ARG A 313 -17.54 -9.11 -13.53
CA ARG A 313 -18.28 -10.23 -12.91
C ARG A 313 -17.66 -10.67 -11.59
N ASP A 314 -16.34 -10.78 -11.51
CA ASP A 314 -15.63 -11.13 -10.27
C ASP A 314 -15.78 -10.02 -9.22
N MET A 315 -15.77 -8.74 -9.63
CA MET A 315 -16.04 -7.61 -8.73
C MET A 315 -17.47 -7.60 -8.19
N GLN A 316 -18.47 -7.89 -9.04
CA GLN A 316 -19.87 -8.00 -8.61
C GLN A 316 -20.07 -9.17 -7.62
N ALA A 317 -19.47 -10.33 -7.89
CA ALA A 317 -19.47 -11.47 -6.96
C ALA A 317 -18.75 -11.14 -5.64
N TRP A 318 -17.66 -10.37 -5.68
CA TRP A 318 -16.97 -9.89 -4.49
C TRP A 318 -17.82 -8.92 -3.67
N MET A 319 -18.55 -7.98 -4.28
CA MET A 319 -19.45 -7.07 -3.56
C MET A 319 -20.54 -7.85 -2.81
N GLN A 320 -21.14 -8.86 -3.46
CA GLN A 320 -22.14 -9.74 -2.86
C GLN A 320 -21.58 -10.52 -1.66
N ILE A 321 -20.40 -11.13 -1.79
CA ILE A 321 -19.80 -11.99 -0.77
C ILE A 321 -19.20 -11.18 0.41
N SER A 322 -18.78 -9.93 0.18
CA SER A 322 -18.17 -9.08 1.22
C SER A 322 -19.17 -8.32 2.10
N GLY A 323 -20.48 -8.47 1.89
CA GLY A 323 -21.50 -7.72 2.62
C GLY A 323 -21.40 -6.20 2.39
N VAL A 324 -20.95 -5.82 1.20
CA VAL A 324 -20.73 -4.42 0.80
C VAL A 324 -22.00 -3.89 0.14
N GLU A 325 -22.89 -3.35 0.97
CA GLU A 325 -24.10 -2.67 0.53
C GLU A 325 -23.74 -1.31 -0.09
N VAL A 326 -24.24 -1.08 -1.31
CA VAL A 326 -23.94 0.09 -2.16
C VAL A 326 -25.21 0.45 -2.93
N GLU A 327 -25.54 1.73 -3.00
CA GLU A 327 -26.72 2.23 -3.72
C GLU A 327 -26.62 1.94 -5.24
N ALA A 328 -27.77 1.76 -5.88
CA ALA A 328 -27.84 1.20 -7.24
C ALA A 328 -27.22 2.11 -8.33
N ASP A 329 -27.17 3.43 -8.08
CA ASP A 329 -26.51 4.46 -8.90
C ASP A 329 -25.01 4.58 -8.60
N VAL A 330 -24.60 4.35 -7.34
CA VAL A 330 -23.20 4.31 -6.89
C VAL A 330 -22.46 3.12 -7.48
N SER A 331 -23.08 1.94 -7.53
CA SER A 331 -22.44 0.69 -7.94
C SER A 331 -21.78 0.74 -9.34
N PRO A 332 -22.44 1.24 -10.41
CA PRO A 332 -21.81 1.43 -11.73
C PRO A 332 -20.63 2.41 -11.70
N TRP A 333 -20.63 3.43 -10.84
CA TRP A 333 -19.46 4.30 -10.66
C TRP A 333 -18.33 3.56 -9.95
N LEU A 334 -18.65 2.86 -8.86
CA LEU A 334 -17.70 2.15 -8.02
C LEU A 334 -16.93 1.07 -8.80
N LEU A 335 -17.62 0.31 -9.66
CA LEU A 335 -16.99 -0.68 -10.55
C LEU A 335 -15.97 -0.04 -11.51
N ARG A 336 -16.29 1.13 -12.09
CA ARG A 336 -15.38 1.88 -12.98
C ARG A 336 -14.20 2.50 -12.24
N PHE A 337 -14.43 3.05 -11.04
CA PHE A 337 -13.39 3.62 -10.19
C PHE A 337 -12.41 2.55 -9.71
N ALA A 338 -12.94 1.43 -9.21
CA ALA A 338 -12.13 0.34 -8.66
C ALA A 338 -11.29 -0.39 -9.71
N ALA A 339 -11.68 -0.36 -10.99
CA ALA A 339 -10.93 -0.92 -12.12
C ALA A 339 -10.46 -2.38 -11.91
N GLY A 340 -11.28 -3.21 -11.25
CA GLY A 340 -10.94 -4.59 -10.90
C GLY A 340 -10.11 -4.77 -9.62
N SER A 341 -10.07 -3.77 -8.73
CA SER A 341 -9.41 -3.83 -7.43
C SER A 341 -10.40 -3.70 -6.26
N PRO A 342 -10.73 -4.80 -5.56
CA PRO A 342 -11.51 -4.78 -4.33
C PRO A 342 -11.04 -3.77 -3.29
N GLY A 343 -9.72 -3.65 -3.08
CA GLY A 343 -9.15 -2.68 -2.15
C GLY A 343 -9.41 -1.22 -2.55
N ALA A 344 -9.47 -0.91 -3.85
CA ALA A 344 -9.84 0.43 -4.32
C ALA A 344 -11.34 0.70 -4.13
N ALA A 345 -12.20 -0.32 -4.30
CA ALA A 345 -13.63 -0.21 -4.01
C ALA A 345 -13.90 0.04 -2.51
N LEU A 346 -13.28 -0.73 -1.62
CA LEU A 346 -13.39 -0.53 -0.16
C LEU A 346 -12.95 0.88 0.24
N VAL A 347 -11.79 1.34 -0.23
CA VAL A 347 -11.29 2.70 0.02
C VAL A 347 -12.28 3.76 -0.48
N ALA A 348 -12.92 3.57 -1.64
CA ALA A 348 -13.89 4.53 -2.16
C ALA A 348 -15.17 4.64 -1.34
N ILE A 349 -15.64 3.52 -0.77
CA ILE A 349 -16.81 3.47 0.13
C ILE A 349 -16.47 4.08 1.48
N GLU A 350 -15.41 3.58 2.13
CA GLU A 350 -14.91 4.00 3.45
C GLU A 350 -14.70 5.51 3.54
N HIS A 351 -14.08 6.10 2.52
CA HIS A 351 -13.78 7.54 2.47
C HIS A 351 -14.93 8.37 1.89
N GLY A 352 -16.02 7.73 1.45
CA GLY A 352 -17.14 8.36 0.74
C GLY A 352 -16.68 9.21 -0.45
N LEU A 353 -15.91 8.60 -1.35
CA LEU A 353 -15.40 9.27 -2.56
C LEU A 353 -16.48 9.46 -3.63
N TYR A 354 -17.60 8.72 -3.56
CA TYR A 354 -18.74 8.95 -4.45
C TYR A 354 -19.39 10.31 -4.21
N GLN A 355 -19.54 10.74 -2.95
CA GLN A 355 -20.10 12.05 -2.61
C GLN A 355 -19.22 13.18 -3.16
N TRP A 356 -17.90 13.04 -3.07
CA TRP A 356 -16.94 13.95 -3.72
C TRP A 356 -17.05 13.90 -5.24
N HIS A 357 -17.14 12.70 -5.85
CA HIS A 357 -17.34 12.56 -7.29
C HIS A 357 -18.61 13.28 -7.75
N SER A 358 -19.75 13.04 -7.10
CA SER A 358 -21.05 13.63 -7.43
C SER A 358 -21.05 15.16 -7.32
N ALA A 359 -20.39 15.70 -6.27
CA ALA A 359 -20.24 17.15 -6.10
C ALA A 359 -19.33 17.80 -7.17
N LEU A 360 -18.27 17.12 -7.60
CA LEU A 360 -17.29 17.65 -8.56
C LEU A 360 -17.64 17.37 -10.03
N ASP A 361 -18.42 16.33 -10.32
CA ASP A 361 -18.68 15.85 -11.68
C ASP A 361 -19.26 16.91 -12.64
N PRO A 362 -20.22 17.76 -12.26
CA PRO A 362 -20.73 18.81 -13.15
C PRO A 362 -19.66 19.82 -13.58
N ALA A 363 -18.73 20.15 -12.66
CA ALA A 363 -17.69 21.14 -12.89
C ALA A 363 -16.48 20.53 -13.62
N LEU A 364 -16.08 19.30 -13.27
CA LEU A 364 -15.02 18.57 -13.96
C LEU A 364 -15.41 18.26 -15.41
N LYS A 365 -16.66 17.90 -15.70
CA LYS A 365 -17.13 17.67 -17.08
C LYS A 365 -16.89 18.85 -18.02
N ALA A 366 -16.92 20.09 -17.54
CA ALA A 366 -16.60 21.27 -18.36
C ALA A 366 -15.11 21.34 -18.72
N ILE A 367 -14.23 21.04 -17.76
CA ILE A 367 -12.77 20.95 -17.98
C ILE A 367 -12.44 19.79 -18.93
N GLU A 368 -13.07 18.64 -18.73
CA GLU A 368 -12.88 17.44 -19.56
C GLU A 368 -13.39 17.65 -21.00
N ALA A 369 -14.50 18.36 -21.18
CA ALA A 369 -14.98 18.74 -22.51
C ALA A 369 -13.99 19.65 -23.25
N ALA A 370 -13.33 20.60 -22.56
CA ALA A 370 -12.24 21.39 -23.15
C ALA A 370 -11.09 20.48 -23.60
N ALA A 371 -10.64 19.59 -22.73
CA ALA A 371 -9.52 18.69 -23.02
C ALA A 371 -9.81 17.72 -24.18
N MET A 372 -11.03 17.19 -24.28
CA MET A 372 -11.38 16.20 -25.31
C MET A 372 -11.76 16.81 -26.67
N THR A 373 -11.98 18.14 -26.76
CA THR A 373 -12.33 18.83 -28.00
C THR A 373 -11.11 19.02 -28.91
N PRO A 374 -11.13 18.53 -30.18
CA PRO A 374 -10.04 18.72 -31.13
C PRO A 374 -9.76 20.19 -31.43
N GLY A 375 -8.49 20.55 -31.63
CA GLY A 375 -8.07 21.92 -31.93
C GLY A 375 -8.03 22.87 -30.72
N GLY A 376 -8.18 22.34 -29.49
CA GLY A 376 -8.00 23.12 -28.26
C GLY A 376 -9.08 24.18 -28.03
N GLY A 377 -10.35 23.77 -28.05
CA GLY A 377 -11.49 24.65 -27.84
C GLY A 377 -11.41 25.41 -26.50
N THR A 378 -11.14 26.72 -26.58
CA THR A 378 -11.30 27.64 -25.46
C THR A 378 -12.76 27.74 -25.08
N LEU A 379 -13.17 26.97 -24.08
CA LEU A 379 -14.51 27.11 -23.51
C LEU A 379 -14.71 28.54 -22.97
N PRO A 380 -15.92 29.11 -23.06
CA PRO A 380 -16.25 30.41 -22.45
C PRO A 380 -16.23 30.38 -20.90
N ALA A 381 -15.93 29.22 -20.31
CA ALA A 381 -15.64 29.03 -18.90
C ALA A 381 -14.24 29.55 -18.57
N GLY A 382 -14.13 30.87 -18.34
CA GLY A 382 -12.87 31.53 -17.95
C GLY A 382 -12.38 31.18 -16.53
N PRO A 383 -11.38 31.92 -16.01
CA PRO A 383 -10.72 31.61 -14.73
C PRO A 383 -11.64 31.44 -13.51
N SER A 384 -12.84 32.02 -13.54
CA SER A 384 -13.87 31.85 -12.50
C SER A 384 -14.34 30.41 -12.32
N VAL A 385 -14.36 29.59 -13.39
CA VAL A 385 -14.77 28.18 -13.31
C VAL A 385 -13.65 27.33 -12.73
N ALA A 386 -12.41 27.53 -13.17
CA ALA A 386 -11.24 26.89 -12.56
C ALA A 386 -11.10 27.23 -11.07
N ALA A 387 -11.22 28.51 -10.69
CA ALA A 387 -11.22 28.94 -9.30
C ALA A 387 -12.37 28.32 -8.50
N GLY A 388 -13.57 28.22 -9.08
CA GLY A 388 -14.71 27.54 -8.47
C GLY A 388 -14.46 26.05 -8.20
N VAL A 389 -13.82 25.33 -9.13
CA VAL A 389 -13.44 23.92 -8.95
C VAL A 389 -12.35 23.79 -7.87
N GLY A 390 -11.34 24.66 -7.89
CA GLY A 390 -10.27 24.71 -6.89
C GLY A 390 -10.79 24.92 -5.47
N ALA A 391 -11.61 25.96 -5.28
CA ALA A 391 -12.25 26.27 -4.01
C ALA A 391 -13.19 25.15 -3.53
N LEU A 392 -13.96 24.52 -4.43
CA LEU A 392 -14.80 23.37 -4.10
C LEU A 392 -13.98 22.16 -3.64
N MET A 393 -12.89 21.83 -4.32
CA MET A 393 -11.97 20.76 -3.90
C MET A 393 -11.33 21.06 -2.55
N SER A 394 -10.85 22.30 -2.33
CA SER A 394 -10.27 22.73 -1.06
C SER A 394 -11.27 22.62 0.09
N LYS A 395 -12.52 23.08 -0.12
CA LYS A 395 -13.59 22.97 0.88
C LYS A 395 -13.90 21.50 1.19
N LEU A 396 -14.07 20.65 0.19
CA LEU A 396 -14.38 19.23 0.38
C LEU A 396 -13.29 18.50 1.19
N VAL A 397 -12.02 18.86 0.98
CA VAL A 397 -10.88 18.38 1.77
C VAL A 397 -10.94 18.89 3.21
N GLU A 398 -11.17 20.18 3.44
CA GLU A 398 -11.24 20.75 4.80
C GLU A 398 -12.44 20.23 5.60
N ASP A 399 -13.63 20.12 4.99
CA ASP A 399 -14.83 19.58 5.64
C ASP A 399 -14.57 18.14 6.15
N ARG A 400 -13.92 17.30 5.34
CA ARG A 400 -13.51 15.94 5.74
C ARG A 400 -12.40 15.93 6.79
N ALA A 401 -11.39 16.80 6.65
CA ALA A 401 -10.29 16.89 7.62
C ALA A 401 -10.79 17.35 9.00
N LYS A 402 -11.70 18.32 9.05
CA LYS A 402 -12.39 18.74 10.28
C LYS A 402 -13.12 17.57 10.92
N ALA A 403 -13.99 16.88 10.17
CA ALA A 403 -14.74 15.72 10.67
C ALA A 403 -13.86 14.52 11.09
N THR A 404 -12.58 14.50 10.68
CA THR A 404 -11.61 13.46 11.07
C THR A 404 -10.95 13.74 12.42
N VAL A 405 -10.84 15.03 12.79
CA VAL A 405 -10.24 15.54 14.04
C VAL A 405 -11.29 15.79 15.12
N GLU A 406 -12.53 16.10 14.72
CA GLU A 406 -13.65 16.34 15.63
C GLU A 406 -13.86 15.17 16.61
N GLY A 407 -13.80 15.47 17.91
CA GLY A 407 -13.88 14.48 19.00
C GLY A 407 -12.55 13.86 19.45
N LYS A 408 -11.40 14.13 18.81
CA LYS A 408 -10.10 13.50 19.14
C LYS A 408 -9.08 14.52 19.67
N PRO A 409 -8.57 14.36 20.90
CA PRO A 409 -7.69 15.36 21.50
C PRO A 409 -6.29 15.42 20.85
N ASN A 410 -5.77 14.33 20.28
CA ASN A 410 -4.40 14.28 19.74
C ASN A 410 -4.31 14.30 18.19
N ALA A 411 -5.41 14.56 17.47
CA ALA A 411 -5.42 14.49 16.00
C ALA A 411 -4.98 15.82 15.33
N SER A 412 -3.87 15.80 14.57
CA SER A 412 -3.42 16.97 13.80
C SER A 412 -4.34 17.28 12.61
N LYS A 413 -4.77 18.54 12.52
CA LYS A 413 -5.53 19.05 11.37
C LYS A 413 -4.66 19.11 10.10
N GLU A 414 -3.36 19.39 10.19
CA GLU A 414 -2.44 19.33 9.04
C GLU A 414 -2.34 17.91 8.46
N ALA A 415 -2.15 16.90 9.32
CA ALA A 415 -2.08 15.51 8.90
C ALA A 415 -3.38 15.03 8.25
N ALA A 416 -4.53 15.39 8.84
CA ALA A 416 -5.84 15.10 8.25
C ALA A 416 -6.02 15.81 6.90
N ASN A 417 -5.66 17.10 6.79
CA ASN A 417 -5.72 17.85 5.53
C ASN A 417 -4.82 17.22 4.44
N GLN A 418 -3.59 16.83 4.77
CA GLN A 418 -2.67 16.17 3.83
C GLN A 418 -3.24 14.82 3.35
N PHE A 419 -3.79 14.01 4.26
CA PHE A 419 -4.43 12.74 3.93
C PHE A 419 -5.61 12.92 2.97
N TRP A 420 -6.54 13.82 3.28
CA TRP A 420 -7.72 14.06 2.44
C TRP A 420 -7.38 14.75 1.12
N CYS A 421 -6.38 15.64 1.08
CA CYS A 421 -5.82 16.17 -0.16
C CYS A 421 -5.30 15.04 -1.06
N LYS A 422 -4.55 14.08 -0.50
CA LYS A 422 -4.02 12.93 -1.25
C LYS A 422 -5.14 12.00 -1.76
N ARG A 423 -6.25 11.86 -1.02
CA ARG A 423 -7.47 11.19 -1.52
C ARG A 423 -8.11 11.94 -2.70
N MET A 424 -8.15 13.28 -2.64
CA MET A 424 -8.72 14.12 -3.70
C MET A 424 -7.90 14.02 -5.00
N LEU A 425 -6.58 14.16 -4.89
CA LEU A 425 -5.65 14.03 -6.01
C LEU A 425 -5.71 12.62 -6.64
N GLY A 426 -5.81 11.57 -5.82
CA GLY A 426 -6.03 10.20 -6.30
C GLY A 426 -7.34 10.04 -7.08
N LEU A 427 -8.45 10.59 -6.57
CA LEU A 427 -9.76 10.58 -7.23
C LEU A 427 -9.73 11.28 -8.61
N LEU A 428 -9.04 12.42 -8.71
CA LEU A 428 -8.80 13.09 -9.99
C LEU A 428 -7.95 12.23 -10.92
N ALA A 429 -6.85 11.66 -10.43
CA ALA A 429 -5.92 10.88 -11.24
C ALA A 429 -6.60 9.65 -11.86
N ASP A 430 -7.44 8.94 -11.11
CA ASP A 430 -8.20 7.81 -11.64
C ASP A 430 -9.29 8.22 -12.64
N ARG A 431 -9.91 9.39 -12.45
CA ARG A 431 -10.84 9.99 -13.43
C ARG A 431 -10.13 10.30 -14.77
N TRP A 432 -8.97 10.96 -14.74
CA TRP A 432 -8.18 11.20 -15.95
C TRP A 432 -7.59 9.93 -16.57
N ARG A 433 -7.27 8.90 -15.79
CA ARG A 433 -6.90 7.57 -16.31
C ARG A 433 -8.06 6.86 -17.02
N VAL A 434 -9.32 7.11 -16.63
CA VAL A 434 -10.49 6.61 -17.37
C VAL A 434 -10.64 7.33 -18.72
N LEU A 435 -10.37 8.64 -18.79
CA LEU A 435 -10.35 9.38 -20.05
C LEU A 435 -9.20 8.97 -20.96
N LEU A 436 -7.98 8.78 -20.43
CA LEU A 436 -6.83 8.30 -21.19
C LEU A 436 -7.11 6.95 -21.89
N ARG A 437 -7.83 6.03 -21.21
CA ARG A 437 -8.28 4.74 -21.79
C ARG A 437 -9.41 4.86 -22.82
N ARG A 438 -9.94 6.07 -23.04
CA ARG A 438 -11.01 6.39 -24.00
C ARG A 438 -10.57 7.43 -25.04
N ALA A 439 -9.31 7.84 -25.04
CA ALA A 439 -8.78 8.79 -26.00
C ALA A 439 -8.70 8.16 -27.39
N GLU A 440 -9.32 8.81 -28.37
CA GLU A 440 -9.45 8.32 -29.75
C GLU A 440 -8.33 8.81 -30.67
N ASN A 441 -7.55 9.82 -30.22
CA ASN A 441 -6.48 10.45 -30.99
C ASN A 441 -5.31 10.92 -30.10
N GLY A 442 -4.19 11.28 -30.73
CA GLY A 442 -2.96 11.70 -30.03
C GLY A 442 -3.11 12.97 -29.19
N GLU A 443 -3.92 13.93 -29.61
CA GLU A 443 -4.19 15.19 -28.89
C GLU A 443 -4.88 14.91 -27.53
N GLN A 444 -5.87 14.02 -27.53
CA GLN A 444 -6.55 13.56 -26.31
C GLN A 444 -5.62 12.73 -25.41
N VAL A 445 -4.78 11.85 -25.98
CA VAL A 445 -3.79 11.05 -25.23
C VAL A 445 -2.79 11.96 -24.52
N ALA A 446 -2.22 12.94 -25.23
CA ALA A 446 -1.26 13.88 -24.69
C ALA A 446 -1.90 14.76 -23.60
N ARG A 447 -3.10 15.31 -23.81
CA ARG A 447 -3.80 16.10 -22.77
C ARG A 447 -4.15 15.30 -21.52
N CYS A 448 -4.63 14.06 -21.66
CA CYS A 448 -4.90 13.21 -20.50
C CYS A 448 -3.59 12.84 -19.76
N SER A 449 -2.48 12.70 -20.48
CA SER A 449 -1.16 12.44 -19.89
C SER A 449 -0.62 13.68 -19.14
N ALA A 450 -0.72 14.86 -19.75
CA ALA A 450 -0.41 16.15 -19.13
C ALA A 450 -1.22 16.37 -17.83
N ALA A 451 -2.53 16.11 -17.86
CA ALA A 451 -3.38 16.19 -16.67
C ALA A 451 -2.93 15.25 -15.54
N ILE A 452 -2.51 14.02 -15.88
CA ILE A 452 -1.97 13.06 -14.89
C ILE A 452 -0.63 13.54 -14.31
N GLU A 453 0.25 14.17 -15.10
CA GLU A 453 1.48 14.77 -14.57
C GLU A 453 1.23 16.03 -13.73
N LEU A 454 0.27 16.88 -14.10
CA LEU A 454 -0.15 18.02 -13.27
C LEU A 454 -0.62 17.57 -11.88
N ILE A 455 -1.41 16.48 -11.82
CA ILE A 455 -1.85 15.89 -10.56
C ILE A 455 -0.64 15.33 -9.77
N ARG A 456 0.32 14.66 -10.44
CA ARG A 456 1.58 14.20 -9.82
C ARG A 456 2.45 15.36 -9.31
N VAL A 457 2.43 16.53 -9.94
CA VAL A 457 3.08 17.76 -9.45
C VAL A 457 2.37 18.27 -8.20
N ALA A 458 1.04 18.34 -8.21
CA ALA A 458 0.24 18.73 -7.06
C ALA A 458 0.43 17.80 -5.85
N GLU A 459 0.53 16.48 -6.07
CA GLU A 459 0.86 15.51 -5.01
C GLU A 459 2.20 15.83 -4.33
N ARG A 460 3.23 16.19 -5.12
CA ARG A 460 4.56 16.58 -4.59
C ARG A 460 4.51 17.90 -3.82
N GLN A 461 3.71 18.87 -4.28
CA GLN A 461 3.53 20.17 -3.59
C GLN A 461 2.77 20.01 -2.26
N ALA A 462 1.76 19.15 -2.22
CA ALA A 462 1.04 18.81 -0.99
C ALA A 462 1.93 18.09 0.04
N GLU A 463 2.88 17.25 -0.40
CA GLU A 463 3.91 16.64 0.48
C GLU A 463 5.01 17.63 0.93
N SER A 464 5.15 18.81 0.30
CA SER A 464 6.19 19.80 0.61
C SER A 464 5.70 21.00 1.43
N ASN A 465 4.71 20.80 2.31
CA ASN A 465 4.13 21.81 3.21
C ASN A 465 3.58 23.09 2.51
N VAL A 466 3.17 23.00 1.24
CA VAL A 466 2.46 24.09 0.56
C VAL A 466 1.00 24.15 1.03
N GLN A 467 0.42 25.35 1.09
CA GLN A 467 -1.00 25.54 1.42
C GLN A 467 -1.90 24.79 0.43
N ILE A 468 -2.63 23.80 0.92
CA ILE A 468 -3.40 22.84 0.10
C ILE A 468 -4.44 23.52 -0.81
N GLY A 469 -5.10 24.59 -0.35
CA GLY A 469 -6.04 25.36 -1.19
C GLY A 469 -5.36 25.92 -2.43
N ALA A 470 -4.21 26.56 -2.29
CA ALA A 470 -3.43 27.10 -3.41
C ALA A 470 -2.93 25.99 -4.36
N VAL A 471 -2.59 24.79 -3.85
CA VAL A 471 -2.25 23.63 -4.69
C VAL A 471 -3.45 23.17 -5.53
N LEU A 472 -4.64 23.09 -4.92
CA LEU A 472 -5.86 22.63 -5.60
C LEU A 472 -6.43 23.67 -6.58
N GLU A 473 -6.33 24.96 -6.28
CA GLU A 473 -6.68 26.07 -7.18
C GLU A 473 -5.74 26.15 -8.39
N ASN A 474 -4.42 26.07 -8.16
CA ASN A 474 -3.42 26.05 -9.22
C ASN A 474 -3.59 24.81 -10.13
N LEU A 475 -3.86 23.64 -9.54
CA LEU A 475 -4.18 22.43 -10.29
C LEU A 475 -5.44 22.61 -11.14
N ALA A 476 -6.53 23.16 -10.60
CA ALA A 476 -7.76 23.39 -11.36
C ALA A 476 -7.55 24.33 -12.55
N ALA A 477 -6.73 25.37 -12.38
CA ALA A 477 -6.35 26.28 -13.47
C ALA A 477 -5.54 25.55 -14.56
N GLN A 478 -4.51 24.78 -14.19
CA GLN A 478 -3.66 24.08 -15.16
C GLN A 478 -4.34 22.88 -15.83
N LEU A 479 -5.35 22.25 -15.20
CA LEU A 479 -6.18 21.24 -15.85
C LEU A 479 -7.10 21.83 -16.92
N MET A 480 -7.49 23.11 -16.78
CA MET A 480 -8.35 23.82 -17.73
C MET A 480 -7.55 24.48 -18.86
N THR A 481 -6.42 25.09 -18.53
CA THR A 481 -5.47 25.69 -19.47
C THR A 481 -4.04 25.25 -19.10
N PRO A 482 -3.59 24.06 -19.57
CA PRO A 482 -2.23 23.60 -19.33
C PRO A 482 -1.22 24.54 -19.99
N SER A 483 -0.06 24.74 -19.35
CA SER A 483 0.98 25.61 -19.90
C SER A 483 1.62 25.00 -21.16
N PRO A 484 2.22 25.81 -22.06
CA PRO A 484 2.93 25.29 -23.22
C PRO A 484 4.04 24.29 -22.87
N GLU A 485 4.72 24.47 -21.73
CA GLU A 485 5.76 23.56 -21.23
C GLU A 485 5.19 22.18 -20.86
N VAL A 486 3.98 22.16 -20.28
CA VAL A 486 3.26 20.93 -19.90
C VAL A 486 2.67 20.21 -21.12
N LEU A 487 2.33 20.95 -22.19
CA LEU A 487 1.94 20.38 -23.48
C LEU A 487 3.15 19.79 -24.22
N LEU A 488 4.25 20.54 -24.32
CA LEU A 488 5.49 20.10 -24.97
C LEU A 488 6.08 18.85 -24.30
N THR A 489 6.04 18.76 -22.97
CA THR A 489 6.49 17.56 -22.23
C THR A 489 5.53 16.37 -22.36
N ALA A 490 4.28 16.58 -22.80
CA ALA A 490 3.33 15.54 -23.15
C ALA A 490 3.30 15.20 -24.66
N GLY A 491 4.09 15.90 -25.49
CA GLY A 491 4.20 15.66 -26.93
C GLY A 491 3.20 16.44 -27.80
N LEU A 492 2.75 17.61 -27.35
CA LEU A 492 1.91 18.57 -28.10
C LEU A 492 2.65 19.88 -28.39
#